data_AF-G0R7R8-F1
#
_entry.id   AF-G0R7R8-F1
#
_cell.length_a   1.000
_cell.length_b   1.000
_cell.length_c   1.000
_cell.angle_alpha   90.00
_cell.angle_beta   90.00
_cell.angle_gamma   90.00
#
_symmetry.space_group_name_H-M   'P 1'
#
loop_
_entity.id
_entity.type
_entity.pdbx_description
1 polymer ?
#
loop_
_entity_poly.entity_id
_entity_poly.type
_entity_poly.pdbx_seq_one_letter_code
_entity_poly.pdbx_strand_id
1 'polypeptide(L)'
;MEGLSYHQRALVRDFNRPFDDITREEKLWYLRTSLEADHLGNQFWMCAWRTYEPPIDEPLPRIPAYQFKDICNKSVPIYILRGHWRLAGILNNYIYRRWFKPYRSEIEYGRFITKFIALRNTDTPSPAILQNIKSLNEAVSAEIRERRLGYDREIATGTAGSDVVADHQNYILQPLFQALLLVLNPTDWNGEDSSSIGKIPVILVRTGVEDGLSEPITFEPIADKIDAYVGEDAIRTTVETAIGFVMDLEARETRAFGLRPDPIASWDPDASFCEWREIMPYDQLVGPSSRFVDDERYPEWSGAGHRMDTEDSVAHEQRELRHYAYSQGQETTLILTYRGASTNRASDAQTCICVTLLRGDRQGILRNFIPLIGAVSPPGSRSTTACAITTSTPLVKVNIYGYLWKKEVNYILLLPLCISSLIEVQRRLDHSGNFSPPHRSQKRQTADLPNSNGDYTMEAKSQTSKEGEPNNPTTWDFTVPAELAPRLPM
;
A
#
# COMPACT_ATOMS: atom_id res chain seq x y z
N MET A 1 -33.90 -5.17 6.38
CA MET A 1 -32.61 -5.01 5.67
C MET A 1 -32.75 -4.09 4.47
N GLU A 2 -33.82 -4.22 3.68
CA GLU A 2 -34.26 -3.13 2.81
C GLU A 2 -34.45 -1.85 3.65
N GLY A 3 -34.08 -0.69 3.10
CA GLY A 3 -34.12 0.61 3.77
C GLY A 3 -32.87 1.01 4.57
N LEU A 4 -32.01 0.07 5.00
CA LEU A 4 -30.76 0.40 5.70
C LEU A 4 -29.67 0.89 4.73
N SER A 5 -28.75 1.72 5.22
CA SER A 5 -27.54 2.13 4.50
C SER A 5 -26.48 1.01 4.41
N TYR A 6 -25.34 1.26 3.76
CA TYR A 6 -24.23 0.31 3.78
C TYR A 6 -23.64 0.15 5.19
N HIS A 7 -23.34 1.27 5.86
CA HIS A 7 -22.73 1.25 7.18
C HIS A 7 -23.69 0.71 8.26
N GLN A 8 -24.98 1.05 8.18
CA GLN A 8 -26.01 0.47 9.04
C GLN A 8 -26.10 -1.05 8.90
N ARG A 9 -26.01 -1.59 7.66
CA ARG A 9 -25.94 -3.06 7.45
C ARG A 9 -24.67 -3.68 7.99
N ALA A 10 -23.52 -2.99 7.90
CA ALA A 10 -22.26 -3.47 8.46
C ALA A 10 -22.36 -3.57 10.00
N LEU A 11 -22.89 -2.55 10.67
CA LEU A 11 -23.21 -2.57 12.10
C LEU A 11 -24.16 -3.72 12.49
N VAL A 12 -25.27 -3.89 11.79
CA VAL A 12 -26.23 -4.99 12.04
C VAL A 12 -25.58 -6.37 11.93
N ARG A 13 -24.68 -6.55 10.96
CA ARG A 13 -23.92 -7.80 10.78
C ARG A 13 -22.89 -8.00 11.89
N ASP A 14 -22.09 -7.00 12.19
CA ASP A 14 -20.98 -7.09 13.15
C ASP A 14 -21.50 -7.25 14.61
N PHE A 15 -22.68 -6.68 14.95
CA PHE A 15 -23.33 -6.85 16.26
C PHE A 15 -24.43 -7.94 16.31
N ASN A 16 -24.76 -8.56 15.16
CA ASN A 16 -25.82 -9.57 14.99
C ASN A 16 -27.18 -9.20 15.63
N ARG A 17 -27.57 -7.92 15.52
CA ARG A 17 -28.80 -7.34 16.10
C ARG A 17 -29.40 -6.26 15.18
N PRO A 18 -30.71 -5.96 15.26
CA PRO A 18 -31.32 -4.81 14.61
C PRO A 18 -30.59 -3.49 14.92
N PHE A 19 -30.55 -2.57 13.96
CA PHE A 19 -29.79 -1.31 14.07
C PHE A 19 -30.28 -0.40 15.22
N ASP A 20 -31.58 -0.44 15.49
CA ASP A 20 -32.21 0.34 16.56
C ASP A 20 -31.89 -0.23 17.97
N ASP A 21 -31.53 -1.52 18.05
CA ASP A 21 -31.09 -2.19 19.28
C ASP A 21 -29.59 -2.00 19.58
N ILE A 22 -28.84 -1.36 18.66
CA ILE A 22 -27.42 -1.03 18.86
C ILE A 22 -27.33 0.30 19.61
N THR A 23 -26.72 0.26 20.79
CA THR A 23 -26.58 1.40 21.71
C THR A 23 -25.70 2.51 21.14
N ARG A 24 -25.79 3.72 21.71
CA ARG A 24 -24.96 4.86 21.31
C ARG A 24 -23.47 4.56 21.51
N GLU A 25 -23.09 3.91 22.62
CA GLU A 25 -21.69 3.58 22.91
C GLU A 25 -21.15 2.53 21.94
N GLU A 26 -21.97 1.56 21.53
CA GLU A 26 -21.60 0.57 20.51
C GLU A 26 -21.42 1.21 19.12
N LYS A 27 -22.24 2.22 18.78
CA LYS A 27 -22.09 3.03 17.56
C LYS A 27 -20.82 3.88 17.58
N LEU A 28 -20.50 4.51 18.71
CA LEU A 28 -19.25 5.27 18.90
C LEU A 28 -18.01 4.38 18.86
N TRP A 29 -18.05 3.20 19.48
CA TRP A 29 -16.99 2.19 19.38
C TRP A 29 -16.79 1.68 17.95
N TYR A 30 -17.88 1.45 17.21
CA TYR A 30 -17.79 1.09 15.79
C TYR A 30 -17.10 2.20 14.99
N LEU A 31 -17.54 3.46 15.13
CA LEU A 31 -16.92 4.61 14.47
C LEU A 31 -15.43 4.74 14.79
N ARG A 32 -15.07 4.68 16.07
CA ARG A 32 -13.66 4.79 16.50
C ARG A 32 -12.81 3.67 15.93
N THR A 33 -13.27 2.41 16.01
CA THR A 33 -12.49 1.29 15.47
C THR A 33 -12.39 1.32 13.96
N SER A 34 -13.37 1.87 13.23
CA SER A 34 -13.27 2.13 11.79
C SER A 34 -12.22 3.20 11.47
N LEU A 35 -12.24 4.35 12.17
CA LEU A 35 -11.22 5.39 12.05
C LEU A 35 -9.80 4.85 12.31
N GLU A 36 -9.63 3.97 13.29
CA GLU A 36 -8.34 3.32 13.58
C GLU A 36 -7.86 2.42 12.43
N ALA A 37 -8.78 1.70 11.77
CA ALA A 37 -8.46 0.86 10.61
C ALA A 37 -8.08 1.72 9.39
N ASP A 38 -8.86 2.74 9.09
CA ASP A 38 -8.60 3.67 8.00
C ASP A 38 -7.30 4.45 8.22
N HIS A 39 -7.00 4.85 9.46
CA HIS A 39 -5.74 5.48 9.81
C HIS A 39 -4.55 4.52 9.57
N LEU A 40 -4.58 3.31 10.13
CA LEU A 40 -3.51 2.31 9.94
C LEU A 40 -3.30 1.95 8.47
N GLY A 41 -4.40 1.77 7.72
CA GLY A 41 -4.37 1.52 6.28
C GLY A 41 -3.79 2.67 5.48
N ASN A 42 -4.15 3.91 5.79
CA ASN A 42 -3.59 5.10 5.14
C ASN A 42 -2.10 5.28 5.46
N GLN A 43 -1.65 5.07 6.70
CA GLN A 43 -0.22 5.12 7.03
C GLN A 43 0.57 4.05 6.23
N PHE A 44 0.07 2.81 6.17
CA PHE A 44 0.68 1.75 5.36
C PHE A 44 0.71 2.11 3.85
N TRP A 45 -0.40 2.60 3.31
CA TRP A 45 -0.51 2.99 1.90
C TRP A 45 0.47 4.12 1.55
N MET A 46 0.57 5.12 2.42
CA MET A 46 1.48 6.25 2.26
C MET A 46 2.95 5.88 2.45
N CYS A 47 3.29 4.94 3.34
CA CYS A 47 4.67 4.52 3.53
C CYS A 47 5.18 3.55 2.46
N ALA A 48 4.32 2.63 1.97
CA ALA A 48 4.73 1.53 1.10
C ALA A 48 4.40 1.75 -0.38
N TRP A 49 3.24 2.31 -0.73
CA TRP A 49 2.79 2.41 -2.14
C TRP A 49 2.73 3.84 -2.68
N ARG A 50 2.75 4.84 -1.79
CA ARG A 50 2.84 6.28 -2.12
C ARG A 50 3.99 6.97 -1.41
N THR A 51 5.08 6.24 -1.14
CA THR A 51 6.30 6.78 -0.52
C THR A 51 6.75 8.04 -1.26
N TYR A 52 7.11 9.10 -0.54
CA TYR A 52 7.61 10.31 -1.19
C TYR A 52 9.04 10.06 -1.67
N GLU A 53 9.30 10.28 -2.95
CA GLU A 53 10.58 10.00 -3.62
C GLU A 53 11.14 11.26 -4.29
N PRO A 54 11.59 12.26 -3.51
CA PRO A 54 12.22 13.46 -4.05
C PRO A 54 13.59 13.14 -4.65
N PRO A 55 14.06 13.91 -5.65
CA PRO A 55 15.47 13.93 -5.99
C PRO A 55 16.27 14.53 -4.83
N ILE A 56 17.51 14.07 -4.64
CA ILE A 56 18.42 14.59 -3.61
C ILE A 56 19.37 15.68 -4.16
N ASP A 57 19.74 15.59 -5.44
CA ASP A 57 20.72 16.49 -6.09
C ASP A 57 20.07 17.40 -7.16
N GLU A 58 18.73 17.46 -7.23
CA GLU A 58 17.97 18.32 -8.16
C GLU A 58 16.99 19.22 -7.35
N PRO A 59 16.53 20.36 -7.92
CA PRO A 59 15.52 21.19 -7.27
C PRO A 59 14.25 20.40 -6.90
N LEU A 60 13.73 20.65 -5.71
CA LEU A 60 12.56 19.94 -5.21
C LEU A 60 11.33 20.24 -6.10
N PRO A 61 10.64 19.22 -6.64
CA PRO A 61 9.40 19.44 -7.36
C PRO A 61 8.25 19.79 -6.41
N ARG A 62 7.30 20.60 -6.87
CA ARG A 62 6.08 20.99 -6.12
C ARG A 62 5.45 19.79 -5.42
N ILE A 63 5.22 19.90 -4.12
CA ILE A 63 4.63 18.83 -3.31
C ILE A 63 3.12 18.72 -3.62
N PRO A 64 2.62 17.56 -4.09
CA PRO A 64 1.19 17.34 -4.34
C PRO A 64 0.37 17.36 -3.04
N ALA A 65 -0.92 17.72 -3.12
CA ALA A 65 -1.82 17.82 -1.97
C ALA A 65 -1.79 16.60 -1.02
N TYR A 66 -1.76 15.38 -1.55
CA TYR A 66 -1.74 14.15 -0.74
C TYR A 66 -0.41 13.94 0.00
N GLN A 67 0.73 14.38 -0.57
CA GLN A 67 2.01 14.36 0.14
C GLN A 67 2.10 15.49 1.16
N PHE A 68 1.52 16.67 0.88
CA PHE A 68 1.41 17.75 1.86
C PHE A 68 0.65 17.27 3.11
N LYS A 69 -0.51 16.63 2.93
CA LYS A 69 -1.30 16.05 4.03
C LYS A 69 -0.52 15.04 4.87
N ASP A 70 0.29 14.19 4.23
CA ASP A 70 1.02 13.12 4.92
C ASP A 70 2.37 13.53 5.51
N ILE A 71 3.06 14.52 4.95
CA ILE A 71 4.28 15.11 5.55
C ILE A 71 3.93 15.84 6.84
N CYS A 72 2.79 16.53 6.86
CA CYS A 72 2.30 17.22 8.04
C CYS A 72 1.80 16.26 9.13
N ASN A 73 1.73 16.77 10.36
CA ASN A 73 1.33 16.04 11.57
C ASN A 73 2.21 14.80 11.88
N LYS A 74 3.44 14.79 11.34
CA LYS A 74 4.48 13.82 11.65
C LYS A 74 5.59 14.44 12.50
N SER A 75 6.10 13.70 13.49
CA SER A 75 7.16 14.18 14.39
C SER A 75 8.55 14.18 13.74
N VAL A 76 8.90 13.20 12.90
CA VAL A 76 10.19 13.14 12.20
C VAL A 76 10.10 12.50 10.79
N PRO A 77 10.95 12.88 9.83
CA PRO A 77 11.17 12.12 8.61
C PRO A 77 12.17 10.95 8.83
N ILE A 78 11.86 9.81 8.22
CA ILE A 78 12.77 8.67 8.05
C ILE A 78 13.14 8.57 6.57
N TYR A 79 14.40 8.85 6.27
CA TYR A 79 15.00 8.72 4.95
C TYR A 79 15.50 7.30 4.72
N ILE A 80 14.91 6.58 3.77
CA ILE A 80 15.32 5.23 3.37
C ILE A 80 16.18 5.34 2.11
N LEU A 81 17.45 4.97 2.23
CA LEU A 81 18.40 4.98 1.12
C LEU A 81 18.05 3.91 0.07
N ARG A 82 18.58 4.04 -1.15
CA ARG A 82 18.37 3.09 -2.26
C ARG A 82 16.91 2.78 -2.65
N GLY A 83 15.94 3.59 -2.20
CA GLY A 83 14.52 3.43 -2.54
C GLY A 83 13.85 2.13 -2.06
N HIS A 84 14.33 1.52 -0.96
CA HIS A 84 13.78 0.27 -0.41
C HIS A 84 12.44 0.46 0.35
N TRP A 85 11.41 0.98 -0.32
CA TRP A 85 10.07 1.24 0.25
C TRP A 85 9.41 0.00 0.91
N ARG A 86 9.79 -1.23 0.52
CA ARG A 86 9.29 -2.47 1.16
C ARG A 86 9.60 -2.53 2.66
N LEU A 87 10.76 -2.00 3.06
CA LEU A 87 11.15 -1.87 4.46
C LEU A 87 10.20 -0.95 5.23
N ALA A 88 9.69 0.10 4.57
CA ALA A 88 8.83 1.10 5.20
C ALA A 88 7.53 0.50 5.75
N GLY A 89 6.92 -0.48 5.06
CA GLY A 89 5.70 -1.14 5.54
C GLY A 89 5.91 -1.92 6.84
N ILE A 90 7.00 -2.69 6.92
CA ILE A 90 7.35 -3.49 8.11
C ILE A 90 7.74 -2.57 9.27
N LEU A 91 8.49 -1.52 8.97
CA LEU A 91 8.89 -0.52 9.95
C LEU A 91 7.70 0.32 10.42
N ASN A 92 6.75 0.64 9.54
CA ASN A 92 5.49 1.28 9.91
C ASN A 92 4.72 0.43 10.93
N ASN A 93 4.56 -0.87 10.69
CA ASN A 93 3.90 -1.78 11.65
C ASN A 93 4.60 -1.77 13.03
N TYR A 94 5.93 -1.86 13.05
CA TYR A 94 6.73 -1.81 14.29
C TYR A 94 6.54 -0.50 15.06
N ILE A 95 6.61 0.64 14.36
CA ILE A 95 6.48 1.97 14.96
C ILE A 95 5.03 2.19 15.43
N TYR A 96 4.04 1.82 14.61
CA TYR A 96 2.62 1.98 14.92
C TYR A 96 2.25 1.24 16.21
N ARG A 97 2.64 -0.03 16.36
CA ARG A 97 2.36 -0.82 17.57
C ARG A 97 3.03 -0.30 18.85
N ARG A 98 4.03 0.57 18.75
CA ARG A 98 4.69 1.23 19.90
C ARG A 98 4.09 2.59 20.22
N TRP A 99 3.73 3.37 19.20
CA TRP A 99 3.18 4.72 19.34
C TRP A 99 1.67 4.70 19.65
N PHE A 100 0.93 3.81 18.99
CA PHE A 100 -0.53 3.77 19.03
C PHE A 100 -1.03 3.22 20.37
N LYS A 101 -1.97 3.95 20.97
CA LYS A 101 -2.72 3.55 22.16
C LYS A 101 -4.16 3.30 21.71
N PRO A 102 -4.66 2.05 21.74
CA PRO A 102 -6.05 1.72 21.45
C PRO A 102 -7.02 2.71 22.07
N TYR A 103 -7.97 3.20 21.27
CA TYR A 103 -9.00 4.17 21.66
C TYR A 103 -8.51 5.57 22.05
N ARG A 104 -7.27 5.72 22.52
CA ARG A 104 -6.74 6.94 23.16
C ARG A 104 -5.82 7.79 22.28
N SER A 105 -5.20 7.23 21.24
CA SER A 105 -4.38 8.02 20.30
C SER A 105 -5.25 8.95 19.47
N GLU A 106 -4.89 10.23 19.39
CA GLU A 106 -5.37 11.14 18.35
C GLU A 106 -4.77 10.70 17.01
N ILE A 107 -5.62 10.54 15.99
CA ILE A 107 -5.28 9.97 14.66
C ILE A 107 -5.79 10.85 13.51
N GLU A 108 -6.63 11.82 13.84
CA GLU A 108 -7.20 12.86 13.01
C GLU A 108 -6.10 13.62 12.26
N TYR A 109 -6.42 14.03 11.02
CA TYR A 109 -5.47 14.68 10.10
C TYR A 109 -4.15 13.90 9.89
N GLY A 110 -4.20 12.57 10.01
CA GLY A 110 -3.07 11.68 9.73
C GLY A 110 -1.93 11.75 10.75
N ARG A 111 -2.23 12.12 12.00
CA ARG A 111 -1.26 12.23 13.08
C ARG A 111 -0.56 10.89 13.33
N PHE A 112 0.75 10.88 13.21
CA PHE A 112 1.59 9.71 13.48
C PHE A 112 3.03 10.18 13.75
N ILE A 113 3.89 9.37 14.34
CA ILE A 113 5.24 9.83 14.70
C ILE A 113 6.18 10.07 13.51
N THR A 114 6.00 9.37 12.38
CA THR A 114 7.01 9.33 11.30
C THR A 114 6.45 9.50 9.89
N LYS A 115 7.18 10.22 9.03
CA LYS A 115 7.02 10.22 7.56
C LYS A 115 8.15 9.43 6.90
N PHE A 116 7.82 8.52 5.99
CA PHE A 116 8.83 7.83 5.17
C PHE A 116 9.12 8.58 3.87
N ILE A 117 10.41 8.79 3.59
CA ILE A 117 10.92 9.43 2.38
C ILE A 117 11.97 8.48 1.76
N ALA A 118 11.76 8.05 0.52
CA ALA A 118 12.61 7.09 -0.16
C ALA A 118 13.57 7.80 -1.14
N LEU A 119 14.86 7.67 -0.91
CA LEU A 119 15.89 8.33 -1.71
C LEU A 119 16.42 7.36 -2.76
N ARG A 120 16.07 7.60 -4.03
CA ARG A 120 16.60 6.84 -5.17
C ARG A 120 18.08 7.17 -5.37
N ASN A 121 18.86 6.21 -5.88
CA ASN A 121 20.26 6.36 -6.27
C ASN A 121 21.25 6.82 -5.18
N THR A 122 20.83 6.88 -3.91
CA THR A 122 21.73 7.17 -2.79
C THR A 122 22.43 5.90 -2.31
N ASP A 123 23.76 5.96 -2.20
CA ASP A 123 24.58 4.86 -1.68
C ASP A 123 24.67 4.86 -0.14
N THR A 124 25.59 4.07 0.41
CA THR A 124 25.82 3.96 1.86
C THR A 124 25.99 5.33 2.55
N PRO A 125 25.53 5.48 3.80
CA PRO A 125 25.67 6.74 4.54
C PRO A 125 27.11 7.25 4.58
N SER A 126 27.28 8.54 4.30
CA SER A 126 28.54 9.27 4.41
C SER A 126 28.27 10.71 4.83
N PRO A 127 29.23 11.46 5.39
CA PRO A 127 29.01 12.84 5.83
C PRO A 127 28.43 13.76 4.73
N ALA A 128 28.86 13.58 3.47
CA ALA A 128 28.32 14.31 2.33
C ALA A 128 26.84 13.95 2.06
N ILE A 129 26.48 12.66 2.07
CA ILE A 129 25.08 12.23 1.91
C ILE A 129 24.21 12.72 3.07
N LEU A 130 24.69 12.68 4.31
CA LEU A 130 23.94 13.23 5.46
C LEU A 130 23.71 14.73 5.32
N GLN A 131 24.69 15.49 4.79
CA GLN A 131 24.51 16.90 4.52
C GLN A 131 23.50 17.16 3.39
N ASN A 132 23.54 16.40 2.29
CA ASN A 132 22.53 16.51 1.23
C ASN A 132 21.12 16.18 1.76
N ILE A 133 20.99 15.21 2.67
CA ILE A 133 19.72 14.87 3.34
C ILE A 133 19.24 16.01 4.25
N LYS A 134 20.14 16.67 5.01
CA LYS A 134 19.81 17.87 5.79
C LYS A 134 19.26 18.99 4.89
N SER A 135 19.96 19.32 3.79
CA SER A 135 19.52 20.32 2.81
C SER A 135 18.19 19.95 2.14
N LEU A 136 17.96 18.67 1.86
CA LEU A 136 16.69 18.19 1.31
C LEU A 136 15.54 18.33 2.32
N ASN A 137 15.77 18.06 3.61
CA ASN A 137 14.74 18.25 4.64
C ASN A 137 14.36 19.73 4.80
N GLU A 138 15.36 20.62 4.73
CA GLU A 138 15.14 22.08 4.70
C GLU A 138 14.29 22.50 3.50
N ALA A 139 14.63 22.01 2.28
CA ALA A 139 13.86 22.28 1.07
C ALA A 139 12.41 21.77 1.15
N VAL A 140 12.20 20.54 1.65
CA VAL A 140 10.86 19.98 1.88
C VAL A 140 10.07 20.84 2.88
N SER A 141 10.72 21.27 3.96
CA SER A 141 10.10 22.11 4.99
C SER A 141 9.75 23.52 4.46
N ALA A 142 10.58 24.08 3.58
CA ALA A 142 10.31 25.34 2.89
C ALA A 142 9.13 25.23 1.92
N GLU A 143 9.11 24.20 1.07
CA GLU A 143 8.00 23.94 0.13
C GLU A 143 6.67 23.72 0.86
N ILE A 144 6.63 22.98 1.98
CA ILE A 144 5.40 22.84 2.78
C ILE A 144 4.89 24.21 3.29
N ARG A 145 5.78 25.11 3.70
CA ARG A 145 5.40 26.48 4.10
C ARG A 145 4.91 27.31 2.92
N GLU A 146 5.56 27.23 1.76
CA GLU A 146 5.12 27.93 0.55
C GLU A 146 3.76 27.43 0.07
N ARG A 147 3.54 26.11 0.07
CA ARG A 147 2.26 25.48 -0.32
C ARG A 147 1.10 25.92 0.56
N ARG A 148 1.32 26.03 1.88
CA ARG A 148 0.35 26.63 2.82
C ARG A 148 -0.02 28.05 2.41
N LEU A 149 0.96 28.93 2.20
CA LEU A 149 0.71 30.31 1.76
C LEU A 149 0.07 30.40 0.37
N GLY A 150 0.28 29.40 -0.49
CA GLY A 150 -0.41 29.24 -1.77
C GLY A 150 -1.88 28.88 -1.58
N TYR A 151 -2.18 27.90 -0.71
CA TYR A 151 -3.55 27.52 -0.37
C TYR A 151 -4.35 28.67 0.25
N ASP A 152 -3.78 29.41 1.20
CA ASP A 152 -4.39 30.62 1.76
C ASP A 152 -4.83 31.61 0.66
N ARG A 153 -3.94 31.86 -0.33
CA ARG A 153 -4.23 32.74 -1.47
C ARG A 153 -5.31 32.18 -2.38
N GLU A 154 -5.17 30.93 -2.83
CA GLU A 154 -6.11 30.29 -3.77
C GLU A 154 -7.53 30.17 -3.19
N ILE A 155 -7.65 29.92 -1.87
CA ILE A 155 -8.92 29.92 -1.14
C ILE A 155 -9.49 31.35 -1.07
N ALA A 156 -8.70 32.34 -0.66
CA ALA A 156 -9.14 33.73 -0.54
C ALA A 156 -9.59 34.36 -1.88
N THR A 157 -9.00 33.95 -3.01
CA THR A 157 -9.39 34.40 -4.36
C THR A 157 -10.53 33.58 -4.96
N GLY A 158 -11.01 32.52 -4.31
CA GLY A 158 -12.03 31.62 -4.86
C GLY A 158 -11.55 30.82 -6.08
N THR A 159 -10.23 30.70 -6.28
CA THR A 159 -9.62 29.97 -7.41
C THR A 159 -9.13 28.58 -7.02
N ALA A 160 -9.49 28.10 -5.82
CA ALA A 160 -9.05 26.82 -5.29
C ALA A 160 -9.43 25.64 -6.19
N GLY A 161 -8.42 25.00 -6.79
CA GLY A 161 -8.58 23.78 -7.57
C GLY A 161 -8.57 22.51 -6.70
N SER A 162 -8.67 21.35 -7.34
CA SER A 162 -8.67 20.03 -6.66
C SER A 162 -7.34 19.63 -6.01
N ASP A 163 -6.24 20.35 -6.26
CA ASP A 163 -4.95 20.21 -5.57
C ASP A 163 -4.79 21.17 -4.38
N VAL A 164 -5.84 21.94 -4.04
CA VAL A 164 -5.90 22.74 -2.81
C VAL A 164 -6.40 21.90 -1.66
N VAL A 165 -5.67 21.93 -0.56
CA VAL A 165 -6.10 21.36 0.71
C VAL A 165 -6.94 22.43 1.42
N ALA A 166 -8.27 22.33 1.31
CA ALA A 166 -9.18 23.32 1.90
C ALA A 166 -9.01 23.46 3.42
N ASP A 167 -8.73 22.34 4.09
CA ASP A 167 -8.54 22.19 5.53
C ASP A 167 -7.06 22.30 5.98
N HIS A 168 -6.21 22.97 5.19
CA HIS A 168 -4.76 22.94 5.38
C HIS A 168 -4.29 23.54 6.72
N GLN A 169 -5.08 24.37 7.40
CA GLN A 169 -4.81 24.84 8.77
C GLN A 169 -4.59 23.68 9.76
N ASN A 170 -5.23 22.54 9.56
CA ASN A 170 -5.12 21.37 10.43
C ASN A 170 -3.92 20.45 10.12
N TYR A 171 -3.17 20.73 9.05
CA TYR A 171 -1.98 19.97 8.64
C TYR A 171 -0.69 20.71 9.01
N ILE A 172 -0.21 20.52 10.24
CA ILE A 172 0.90 21.29 10.81
C ILE A 172 2.24 20.57 10.59
N LEU A 173 3.20 21.24 9.97
CA LEU A 173 4.60 20.81 9.95
C LEU A 173 5.18 20.96 11.36
N GLN A 174 5.52 19.84 12.01
CA GLN A 174 6.00 19.87 13.39
C GLN A 174 7.43 20.43 13.48
N PRO A 175 7.78 21.20 14.52
CA PRO A 175 9.16 21.63 14.76
C PRO A 175 10.18 20.48 14.82
N LEU A 176 9.83 19.35 15.46
CA LEU A 176 10.68 18.15 15.49
C LEU A 176 11.01 17.61 14.09
N PHE A 177 10.10 17.74 13.11
CA PHE A 177 10.31 17.26 11.74
C PHE A 177 11.44 18.01 11.05
N GLN A 178 11.57 19.29 11.38
CA GLN A 178 12.60 20.17 10.87
C GLN A 178 13.91 20.01 11.63
N ALA A 179 13.85 19.72 12.94
CA ALA A 179 14.98 19.65 13.85
C ALA A 179 15.75 18.31 13.83
N LEU A 180 15.06 17.20 13.57
CA LEU A 180 15.57 15.84 13.76
C LEU A 180 15.12 14.92 12.63
N LEU A 181 16.06 14.17 12.04
CA LEU A 181 15.77 13.19 10.99
C LEU A 181 16.49 11.86 11.24
N LEU A 182 15.91 10.78 10.73
CA LEU A 182 16.48 9.44 10.77
C LEU A 182 16.91 9.03 9.36
N VAL A 183 18.04 8.33 9.23
CA VAL A 183 18.55 7.78 7.97
C VAL A 183 18.76 6.28 8.11
N LEU A 184 18.06 5.50 7.29
CA LEU A 184 18.14 4.04 7.24
C LEU A 184 18.87 3.56 5.99
N ASN A 185 19.87 2.72 6.21
CA ASN A 185 20.54 1.98 5.17
C ASN A 185 19.88 0.60 5.02
N PRO A 186 19.17 0.30 3.91
CA PRO A 186 18.45 -0.96 3.77
C PRO A 186 19.34 -2.19 3.62
N THR A 187 20.66 -2.04 3.49
CA THR A 187 21.58 -3.20 3.55
C THR A 187 21.71 -3.77 4.95
N ASP A 188 21.32 -3.00 5.97
CA ASP A 188 21.39 -3.43 7.37
C ASP A 188 20.13 -4.25 7.77
N TRP A 189 19.17 -4.39 6.86
CA TRP A 189 17.96 -5.22 7.00
C TRP A 189 18.13 -6.56 6.27
N ASN A 190 17.99 -7.65 7.03
CA ASN A 190 18.21 -9.05 6.63
C ASN A 190 16.89 -9.83 6.46
N GLY A 191 15.75 -9.14 6.39
CA GLY A 191 14.42 -9.75 6.35
C GLY A 191 13.79 -9.91 7.73
N GLU A 192 14.21 -9.11 8.72
CA GLU A 192 13.53 -8.98 10.00
C GLU A 192 12.06 -8.53 9.80
N ASP A 193 11.18 -9.09 10.62
CA ASP A 193 9.75 -8.74 10.67
C ASP A 193 9.48 -7.59 11.66
N SER A 194 8.23 -7.14 11.76
CA SER A 194 7.82 -6.05 12.66
C SER A 194 7.95 -6.40 14.15
N SER A 195 8.27 -7.64 14.53
CA SER A 195 8.59 -8.02 15.91
C SER A 195 10.08 -7.84 16.25
N SER A 196 10.94 -7.83 15.22
CA SER A 196 12.40 -7.95 15.36
C SER A 196 13.18 -6.80 14.71
N ILE A 197 12.58 -6.06 13.78
CA ILE A 197 13.16 -4.93 13.04
C ILE A 197 13.71 -3.80 13.93
N GLY A 198 13.22 -3.65 15.16
CA GLY A 198 13.72 -2.64 16.10
C GLY A 198 15.24 -2.70 16.37
N LYS A 199 15.87 -3.84 16.10
CA LYS A 199 17.31 -4.05 16.28
C LYS A 199 18.18 -3.54 15.12
N ILE A 200 17.60 -3.20 13.97
CA ILE A 200 18.42 -2.73 12.83
C ILE A 200 19.05 -1.37 13.16
N PRO A 201 20.31 -1.12 12.73
CA PRO A 201 20.93 0.18 12.87
C PRO A 201 20.21 1.29 12.11
N VAL A 202 20.21 2.49 12.69
CA VAL A 202 19.75 3.75 12.11
C VAL A 202 20.73 4.86 12.47
N ILE A 203 20.83 5.88 11.61
CA ILE A 203 21.56 7.10 11.93
C ILE A 203 20.55 8.18 12.31
N LEU A 204 20.70 8.77 13.49
CA LEU A 204 19.89 9.88 13.97
C LEU A 204 20.69 11.18 13.80
N VAL A 205 20.10 12.19 13.16
CA VAL A 205 20.79 13.41 12.73
C VAL A 205 20.04 14.65 13.19
N ARG A 206 20.71 15.55 13.90
CA ARG A 206 20.22 16.90 14.19
C ARG A 206 20.45 17.80 12.97
N THR A 207 19.44 18.58 12.59
CA THR A 207 19.58 19.51 11.47
C THR A 207 20.27 20.81 11.90
N GLY A 208 20.08 21.22 13.15
CA GLY A 208 20.46 22.54 13.68
C GLY A 208 19.29 23.53 13.72
N VAL A 209 18.10 23.13 13.27
CA VAL A 209 16.86 23.94 13.42
C VAL A 209 16.31 23.74 14.83
N GLU A 210 16.27 24.81 15.62
CA GLU A 210 15.69 24.80 16.98
C GLU A 210 14.37 25.59 17.09
N ASP A 211 13.98 26.29 16.03
CA ASP A 211 12.78 27.15 16.00
C ASP A 211 11.49 26.37 16.32
N GLY A 212 10.81 26.78 17.39
CA GLY A 212 9.52 26.21 17.82
C GLY A 212 9.62 24.90 18.62
N LEU A 213 10.83 24.44 18.96
CA LEU A 213 11.05 23.44 19.99
C LEU A 213 10.86 24.05 21.39
N SER A 214 10.53 23.20 22.38
CA SER A 214 10.48 23.62 23.78
C SER A 214 11.87 23.84 24.36
N GLU A 215 12.84 23.04 23.93
CA GLU A 215 14.24 23.01 24.37
C GLU A 215 15.13 22.43 23.23
N PRO A 216 16.44 22.72 23.21
CA PRO A 216 17.40 22.06 22.30
C PRO A 216 17.36 20.53 22.32
N ILE A 217 17.88 19.89 21.27
CA ILE A 217 17.98 18.42 21.16
C ILE A 217 19.39 17.96 21.51
N THR A 218 19.53 17.26 22.64
CA THR A 218 20.76 16.58 23.05
C THR A 218 20.58 15.06 22.99
N PHE A 219 21.64 14.33 22.67
CA PHE A 219 21.64 12.85 22.70
C PHE A 219 22.04 12.28 24.06
N GLU A 220 22.20 13.13 25.08
CA GLU A 220 22.57 12.73 26.45
C GLU A 220 21.60 11.68 27.06
N PRO A 221 20.25 11.75 26.86
CA PRO A 221 19.33 10.76 27.40
C PRO A 221 19.47 9.34 26.82
N ILE A 222 20.24 9.19 25.74
CA ILE A 222 20.49 7.90 25.05
C ILE A 222 21.98 7.61 24.88
N ALA A 223 22.86 8.32 25.59
CA ALA A 223 24.32 8.24 25.41
C ALA A 223 24.89 6.83 25.67
N ASP A 224 24.24 6.04 26.53
CA ASP A 224 24.56 4.63 26.83
C ASP A 224 24.19 3.66 25.68
N LYS A 225 23.42 4.12 24.70
CA LYS A 225 22.87 3.35 23.56
C LYS A 225 23.38 3.85 22.21
N ILE A 226 24.41 4.70 22.20
CA ILE A 226 25.08 5.15 20.97
C ILE A 226 26.11 4.09 20.56
N ASP A 227 25.92 3.49 19.39
CA ASP A 227 26.88 2.52 18.82
C ASP A 227 28.13 3.23 18.28
N ALA A 228 27.94 4.40 17.67
CA ALA A 228 29.02 5.22 17.11
C ALA A 228 28.58 6.68 16.89
N TYR A 229 29.54 7.60 16.92
CA TYR A 229 29.36 8.95 16.37
C TYR A 229 29.74 8.95 14.89
N VAL A 230 28.81 9.40 14.03
CA VAL A 230 29.00 9.50 12.57
C VAL A 230 29.41 10.93 12.17
N GLY A 231 29.12 11.91 13.03
CA GLY A 231 29.58 13.30 12.96
C GLY A 231 29.20 14.04 14.25
N GLU A 232 29.44 15.34 14.30
CA GLU A 232 29.08 16.18 15.47
C GLU A 232 27.57 16.18 15.77
N ASP A 233 26.75 16.16 14.71
CA ASP A 233 25.29 16.14 14.79
C ASP A 233 24.64 14.77 14.53
N ALA A 234 25.43 13.73 14.30
CA ALA A 234 24.94 12.46 13.80
C ALA A 234 25.48 11.27 14.60
N ILE A 235 24.57 10.43 15.12
CA ILE A 235 24.89 9.21 15.87
C ILE A 235 24.30 7.98 15.19
N ARG A 236 24.92 6.82 15.36
CA ARG A 236 24.36 5.52 15.02
C ARG A 236 23.84 4.86 16.29
N THR A 237 22.63 4.31 16.21
CA THR A 237 21.98 3.53 17.27
C THR A 237 20.99 2.55 16.61
N THR A 238 20.15 1.87 17.40
CA THR A 238 19.08 1.00 16.88
C THR A 238 17.80 1.78 16.57
N VAL A 239 16.99 1.26 15.64
CA VAL A 239 15.62 1.76 15.39
C VAL A 239 14.80 1.85 16.68
N GLU A 240 14.91 0.86 17.56
CA GLU A 240 14.24 0.85 18.86
C GLU A 240 14.60 2.07 19.72
N THR A 241 15.91 2.36 19.86
CA THR A 241 16.39 3.49 20.65
C THR A 241 15.98 4.82 20.02
N ALA A 242 16.15 4.95 18.70
CA ALA A 242 15.80 6.19 17.99
C ALA A 242 14.30 6.50 18.06
N ILE A 243 13.43 5.50 17.86
CA ILE A 243 11.97 5.70 17.95
C ILE A 243 11.53 5.98 19.39
N GLY A 244 12.12 5.32 20.40
CA GLY A 244 11.89 5.65 21.80
C GLY A 244 12.24 7.10 22.12
N PHE A 245 13.42 7.55 21.69
CA PHE A 245 13.86 8.94 21.87
C PHE A 245 12.95 9.95 21.17
N VAL A 246 12.45 9.66 19.95
CA VAL A 246 11.48 10.54 19.27
C VAL A 246 10.13 10.57 19.99
N MET A 247 9.69 9.45 20.59
CA MET A 247 8.47 9.43 21.41
C MET A 247 8.62 10.28 22.68
N ASP A 248 9.78 10.23 23.33
CA ASP A 248 10.09 11.06 24.50
C ASP A 248 10.14 12.55 24.14
N LEU A 249 10.71 12.90 22.97
CA LEU A 249 10.66 14.26 22.43
C LEU A 249 9.22 14.69 22.08
N GLU A 250 8.41 13.88 21.39
CA GLU A 250 7.00 14.22 21.12
C GLU A 250 6.24 14.47 22.43
N ALA A 251 6.48 13.66 23.47
CA ALA A 251 5.89 13.84 24.79
C ALA A 251 6.38 15.12 25.50
N ARG A 252 7.64 15.54 25.29
CA ARG A 252 8.18 16.81 25.78
C ARG A 252 7.49 18.00 25.10
N GLU A 253 7.47 18.02 23.77
CA GLU A 253 6.84 19.10 23.00
C GLU A 253 5.33 19.20 23.27
N THR A 254 4.64 18.05 23.40
CA THR A 254 3.22 17.98 23.76
C THR A 254 2.95 18.55 25.16
N ARG A 255 3.88 18.37 26.11
CA ARG A 255 3.76 18.94 27.47
C ARG A 255 3.97 20.46 27.49
N ALA A 256 4.81 20.98 26.58
CA ALA A 256 5.11 22.40 26.48
C ALA A 256 4.04 23.19 25.70
N PHE A 257 3.51 22.62 24.61
CA PHE A 257 2.67 23.33 23.65
C PHE A 257 1.27 22.75 23.45
N GLY A 258 0.95 21.63 24.11
CA GLY A 258 -0.22 20.82 23.76
C GLY A 258 -0.02 20.03 22.47
N LEU A 259 -1.05 19.28 22.09
CA LEU A 259 -1.08 18.59 20.80
C LEU A 259 -1.32 19.62 19.68
N ARG A 260 -0.59 19.46 18.57
CA ARG A 260 -0.70 20.31 17.37
C ARG A 260 -1.00 19.41 16.15
N PRO A 261 -2.11 19.63 15.40
CA PRO A 261 -3.22 20.52 15.71
C PRO A 261 -3.88 20.17 17.07
N ASP A 262 -4.56 21.15 17.66
CA ASP A 262 -5.34 20.93 18.89
C ASP A 262 -6.56 20.04 18.54
N PRO A 263 -6.70 18.84 19.14
CA PRO A 263 -7.73 17.88 18.73
C PRO A 263 -9.17 18.36 18.97
N ILE A 264 -9.39 19.35 19.85
CA ILE A 264 -10.72 19.92 20.11
C ILE A 264 -11.01 21.01 19.08
N ALA A 265 -10.05 21.91 18.83
CA ALA A 265 -10.22 23.02 17.91
C ALA A 265 -10.21 22.59 16.44
N SER A 266 -9.49 21.51 16.09
CA SER A 266 -9.53 20.92 14.76
C SER A 266 -10.61 19.85 14.60
N TRP A 267 -11.44 19.56 15.61
CA TRP A 267 -12.43 18.48 15.48
C TRP A 267 -13.46 18.77 14.38
N ASP A 268 -13.46 17.95 13.34
CA ASP A 268 -14.48 17.92 12.30
C ASP A 268 -14.83 16.44 11.99
N PRO A 269 -16.08 16.00 12.29
CA PRO A 269 -16.49 14.63 12.01
C PRO A 269 -16.59 14.35 10.50
N ASP A 270 -16.90 15.36 9.68
CA ASP A 270 -17.03 15.21 8.22
C ASP A 270 -15.67 15.10 7.52
N ALA A 271 -14.64 15.78 8.06
CA ALA A 271 -13.25 15.60 7.63
C ALA A 271 -12.66 14.25 8.06
N SER A 272 -13.20 13.65 9.12
CA SER A 272 -12.69 12.40 9.72
C SER A 272 -13.29 11.14 9.07
N PHE A 273 -14.62 11.08 8.93
CA PHE A 273 -15.33 9.92 8.35
C PHE A 273 -16.77 10.30 7.98
N CYS A 274 -17.01 10.89 6.81
CA CYS A 274 -18.28 11.56 6.47
C CYS A 274 -19.53 10.64 6.51
N GLU A 275 -19.34 9.33 6.43
CA GLU A 275 -20.37 8.31 6.57
C GLU A 275 -20.86 8.12 8.03
N TRP A 276 -20.27 8.81 9.01
CA TRP A 276 -20.75 8.88 10.40
C TRP A 276 -22.24 9.27 10.48
N ARG A 277 -22.68 10.11 9.53
CA ARG A 277 -24.06 10.62 9.38
C ARG A 277 -25.10 9.53 9.18
N GLU A 278 -24.71 8.37 8.65
CA GLU A 278 -25.60 7.22 8.50
C GLU A 278 -25.78 6.42 9.80
N ILE A 279 -24.87 6.57 10.76
CA ILE A 279 -24.72 5.72 11.93
C ILE A 279 -25.37 6.35 13.17
N MET A 280 -25.26 7.68 13.33
CA MET A 280 -25.84 8.39 14.47
C MET A 280 -26.14 9.87 14.20
N PRO A 281 -27.03 10.50 14.98
CA PRO A 281 -27.29 11.94 14.92
C PRO A 281 -26.07 12.82 15.27
N TYR A 282 -25.99 14.02 14.69
CA TYR A 282 -24.87 14.98 14.88
C TYR A 282 -24.67 15.34 16.35
N ASP A 283 -25.76 15.64 17.07
CA ASP A 283 -25.77 16.06 18.47
C ASP A 283 -25.25 14.99 19.44
N GLN A 284 -25.11 13.75 18.98
CA GLN A 284 -24.58 12.64 19.77
C GLN A 284 -23.08 12.40 19.55
N LEU A 285 -22.47 13.01 18.53
CA LEU A 285 -21.07 12.83 18.13
C LEU A 285 -20.23 14.06 18.55
N VAL A 286 -19.69 14.02 19.77
CA VAL A 286 -19.11 15.20 20.42
C VAL A 286 -17.63 15.02 20.76
N GLY A 287 -16.78 15.88 20.19
CA GLY A 287 -15.34 15.94 20.45
C GLY A 287 -14.50 14.94 19.64
N PRO A 288 -13.16 14.96 19.81
CA PRO A 288 -12.24 14.10 19.07
C PRO A 288 -12.54 12.61 19.28
N SER A 289 -12.21 11.77 18.29
CA SER A 289 -12.56 10.34 18.32
C SER A 289 -11.87 9.58 19.45
N SER A 290 -10.77 10.12 19.99
CA SER A 290 -10.09 9.63 21.20
C SER A 290 -10.99 9.55 22.45
N ARG A 291 -12.18 10.17 22.40
CA ARG A 291 -13.18 10.19 23.48
C ARG A 291 -14.45 9.40 23.19
N PHE A 292 -14.51 8.72 22.04
CA PHE A 292 -15.70 7.96 21.62
C PHE A 292 -15.89 6.67 22.43
N VAL A 293 -14.80 6.07 22.89
CA VAL A 293 -14.81 4.78 23.58
C VAL A 293 -14.46 4.99 25.05
N ASP A 294 -15.35 4.51 25.90
CA ASP A 294 -15.09 4.29 27.31
C ASP A 294 -14.22 3.03 27.46
N ASP A 295 -12.95 3.20 27.79
CA ASP A 295 -11.98 2.11 27.91
C ASP A 295 -12.12 1.30 29.22
N GLU A 296 -12.92 1.76 30.21
CA GLU A 296 -13.34 0.90 31.32
C GLU A 296 -14.38 -0.14 30.83
N ARG A 297 -15.23 0.24 29.87
CA ARG A 297 -16.20 -0.64 29.21
C ARG A 297 -15.60 -1.50 28.09
N TYR A 298 -14.55 -1.02 27.43
CA TYR A 298 -13.83 -1.71 26.36
C TYR A 298 -12.32 -1.82 26.68
N PRO A 299 -11.93 -2.66 27.66
CA PRO A 299 -10.54 -2.74 28.14
C PRO A 299 -9.58 -3.45 27.18
N GLU A 300 -10.09 -4.20 26.20
CA GLU A 300 -9.30 -4.90 25.19
C GLU A 300 -9.51 -4.28 23.81
N TRP A 301 -8.42 -4.05 23.08
CA TRP A 301 -8.50 -3.54 21.71
C TRP A 301 -9.18 -4.56 20.80
N SER A 302 -10.23 -4.12 20.13
CA SER A 302 -11.14 -4.94 19.36
C SER A 302 -11.80 -4.09 18.27
N GLY A 303 -12.53 -4.71 17.35
CA GLY A 303 -13.20 -4.03 16.23
C GLY A 303 -12.33 -3.92 14.98
N ALA A 304 -12.65 -2.98 14.08
CA ALA A 304 -12.00 -2.90 12.77
C ALA A 304 -10.49 -2.59 12.85
N GLY A 305 -10.06 -1.64 13.67
CA GLY A 305 -8.64 -1.28 13.84
C GLY A 305 -7.78 -2.46 14.31
N HIS A 306 -8.29 -3.24 15.27
CA HIS A 306 -7.62 -4.47 15.72
C HIS A 306 -7.49 -5.48 14.57
N ARG A 307 -8.59 -5.77 13.85
CA ARG A 307 -8.55 -6.68 12.67
C ARG A 307 -7.52 -6.21 11.64
N MET A 308 -7.48 -4.91 11.35
CA MET A 308 -6.51 -4.32 10.42
C MET A 308 -5.06 -4.57 10.84
N ASP A 309 -4.74 -4.48 12.14
CA ASP A 309 -3.38 -4.79 12.62
C ASP A 309 -3.06 -6.29 12.65
N THR A 310 -3.99 -7.13 13.09
CA THR A 310 -3.74 -8.56 13.28
C THR A 310 -3.87 -9.40 12.01
N GLU A 311 -4.66 -8.95 11.03
CA GLU A 311 -4.94 -9.68 9.79
C GLU A 311 -4.26 -9.00 8.60
N ASP A 312 -4.67 -7.79 8.24
CA ASP A 312 -4.24 -7.11 7.01
C ASP A 312 -2.78 -6.64 7.07
N SER A 313 -2.36 -5.96 8.13
CA SER A 313 -0.97 -5.54 8.33
C SER A 313 -0.01 -6.73 8.36
N VAL A 314 -0.40 -7.85 8.98
CA VAL A 314 0.36 -9.11 8.96
C VAL A 314 0.41 -9.70 7.54
N ALA A 315 -0.70 -9.72 6.80
CA ALA A 315 -0.73 -10.23 5.43
C ALA A 315 0.14 -9.39 4.47
N HIS A 316 0.13 -8.07 4.63
CA HIS A 316 0.98 -7.13 3.91
C HIS A 316 2.47 -7.33 4.23
N GLU A 317 2.82 -7.44 5.50
CA GLU A 317 4.18 -7.68 5.96
C GLU A 317 4.73 -9.02 5.44
N GLN A 318 3.96 -10.09 5.56
CA GLN A 318 4.30 -11.40 5.01
C GLN A 318 4.44 -11.39 3.48
N ARG A 319 3.71 -10.52 2.77
CA ARG A 319 3.87 -10.31 1.33
C ARG A 319 5.23 -9.65 1.01
N GLU A 320 5.60 -8.60 1.73
CA GLU A 320 6.88 -7.92 1.47
C GLU A 320 8.10 -8.74 1.92
N LEU A 321 7.98 -9.54 2.99
CA LEU A 321 9.00 -10.52 3.37
C LEU A 321 9.22 -11.59 2.28
N ARG A 322 8.14 -12.12 1.68
CA ARG A 322 8.25 -13.03 0.51
C ARG A 322 8.91 -12.35 -0.69
N HIS A 323 8.58 -11.09 -0.98
CA HIS A 323 9.23 -10.33 -2.05
C HIS A 323 10.71 -10.11 -1.78
N TYR A 324 11.10 -9.84 -0.53
CA TYR A 324 12.50 -9.69 -0.12
C TYR A 324 13.26 -11.02 -0.29
N ALA A 325 12.75 -12.12 0.25
CA ALA A 325 13.37 -13.45 0.09
C ALA A 325 13.61 -13.81 -1.39
N TYR A 326 12.60 -13.58 -2.25
CA TYR A 326 12.74 -13.74 -3.70
C TYR A 326 13.83 -12.84 -4.31
N SER A 327 13.94 -11.59 -3.87
CA SER A 327 14.97 -10.65 -4.34
C SER A 327 16.39 -11.05 -3.92
N GLN A 328 16.54 -11.71 -2.76
CA GLN A 328 17.81 -12.30 -2.31
C GLN A 328 18.13 -13.65 -2.97
N GLY A 329 17.26 -14.15 -3.85
CA GLY A 329 17.44 -15.45 -4.51
C GLY A 329 17.16 -16.66 -3.63
N GLN A 330 16.48 -16.49 -2.49
CA GLN A 330 16.01 -17.61 -1.67
C GLN A 330 14.83 -18.30 -2.38
N GLU A 331 14.82 -19.65 -2.40
CA GLU A 331 13.71 -20.41 -2.99
C GLU A 331 12.45 -20.27 -2.14
N THR A 332 11.39 -19.72 -2.74
CA THR A 332 10.06 -19.62 -2.13
C THR A 332 9.06 -20.47 -2.88
N THR A 333 8.50 -21.50 -2.25
CA THR A 333 7.40 -22.30 -2.82
C THR A 333 6.13 -21.45 -2.93
N LEU A 334 5.66 -21.18 -4.15
CA LEU A 334 4.43 -20.43 -4.40
C LEU A 334 3.22 -21.38 -4.39
N ILE A 335 2.57 -21.52 -3.23
CA ILE A 335 1.36 -22.35 -3.12
C ILE A 335 0.15 -21.59 -3.71
N LEU A 336 -0.15 -21.87 -4.98
CA LEU A 336 -1.31 -21.33 -5.69
C LEU A 336 -2.58 -22.16 -5.40
N THR A 337 -3.28 -21.84 -4.32
CA THR A 337 -4.55 -22.50 -3.99
C THR A 337 -5.68 -22.06 -4.93
N TYR A 338 -5.85 -22.77 -6.05
CA TYR A 338 -6.97 -22.56 -6.96
C TYR A 338 -8.27 -23.20 -6.41
N ARG A 339 -9.26 -22.37 -6.07
CA ARG A 339 -10.59 -22.85 -5.66
C ARG A 339 -11.55 -22.86 -6.86
N GLY A 340 -11.44 -23.88 -7.70
CA GLY A 340 -12.35 -24.08 -8.82
C GLY A 340 -13.77 -24.39 -8.35
N ALA A 341 -14.75 -23.60 -8.77
CA ALA A 341 -16.16 -23.94 -8.59
C ALA A 341 -16.54 -25.08 -9.56
N SER A 342 -16.62 -26.30 -9.05
CA SER A 342 -17.21 -27.41 -9.79
C SER A 342 -18.70 -27.12 -10.04
N THR A 343 -19.14 -27.17 -11.29
CA THR A 343 -20.57 -27.10 -11.64
C THR A 343 -21.32 -28.39 -11.33
N ASN A 344 -20.64 -29.48 -10.96
CA ASN A 344 -21.23 -30.73 -10.54
C ASN A 344 -21.33 -30.82 -9.01
N ARG A 345 -22.56 -30.82 -8.49
CA ARG A 345 -22.96 -30.94 -7.06
C ARG A 345 -22.55 -32.24 -6.35
N ALA A 346 -21.71 -33.08 -6.96
CA ALA A 346 -21.43 -34.45 -6.48
C ALA A 346 -19.99 -34.68 -5.99
N SER A 347 -19.11 -33.68 -6.04
CA SER A 347 -17.73 -33.82 -5.58
C SER A 347 -17.12 -32.49 -5.12
N ASP A 348 -17.14 -32.22 -3.82
CA ASP A 348 -16.37 -31.13 -3.18
C ASP A 348 -14.87 -31.51 -3.03
N ALA A 349 -14.24 -31.88 -4.15
CA ALA A 349 -12.80 -32.13 -4.19
C ALA A 349 -12.05 -30.79 -4.35
N GLN A 350 -11.42 -30.31 -3.27
CA GLN A 350 -10.45 -29.21 -3.37
C GLN A 350 -9.17 -29.68 -4.05
N THR A 351 -9.02 -29.39 -5.34
CA THR A 351 -7.76 -29.62 -6.06
C THR A 351 -6.74 -28.53 -5.73
N CYS A 352 -5.89 -28.75 -4.73
CA CYS A 352 -4.75 -27.88 -4.46
C CYS A 352 -3.65 -28.14 -5.51
N ILE A 353 -3.29 -27.12 -6.29
CA ILE A 353 -2.19 -27.18 -7.26
C ILE A 353 -0.97 -26.49 -6.65
N CYS A 354 0.00 -27.27 -6.18
CA CYS A 354 1.25 -26.71 -5.69
C CYS A 354 2.21 -26.45 -6.87
N VAL A 355 2.68 -25.21 -7.03
CA VAL A 355 3.58 -24.82 -8.13
C VAL A 355 4.92 -24.38 -7.54
N THR A 356 5.90 -25.28 -7.53
CA THR A 356 7.28 -24.95 -7.15
C THR A 356 8.02 -24.36 -8.34
N LEU A 357 8.44 -23.10 -8.24
CA LEU A 357 9.26 -22.41 -9.25
C LEU A 357 10.73 -22.41 -8.80
N LEU A 358 11.49 -23.41 -9.25
CA LEU A 358 12.94 -23.46 -9.03
C LEU A 358 13.65 -22.57 -10.06
N ARG A 359 14.65 -21.80 -9.64
CA ARG A 359 15.48 -20.99 -10.56
C ARG A 359 16.80 -21.70 -10.84
N GLY A 360 17.03 -22.06 -12.10
CA GLY A 360 18.35 -22.52 -12.55
C GLY A 360 19.42 -21.43 -12.37
N ASP A 361 20.60 -21.86 -11.90
CA ASP A 361 21.64 -20.98 -11.39
C ASP A 361 22.29 -20.07 -12.46
N ARG A 362 22.97 -19.01 -12.02
CA ARG A 362 23.26 -17.81 -12.82
C ARG A 362 24.35 -17.94 -13.89
N GLN A 363 24.81 -19.15 -14.22
CA GLN A 363 25.78 -19.41 -15.28
C GLN A 363 25.41 -20.60 -16.19
N GLY A 364 25.01 -20.28 -17.43
CA GLY A 364 25.11 -21.20 -18.56
C GLY A 364 23.88 -22.07 -18.86
N ILE A 365 23.28 -21.80 -20.02
CA ILE A 365 22.39 -22.71 -20.78
C ILE A 365 21.01 -22.96 -20.14
N LEU A 366 20.00 -22.25 -20.67
CA LEU A 366 18.60 -22.64 -20.57
C LEU A 366 18.38 -24.05 -21.15
N ARG A 367 18.20 -25.05 -20.28
CA ARG A 367 17.66 -26.37 -20.62
C ARG A 367 16.50 -26.69 -19.68
N ASN A 368 15.30 -26.63 -20.24
CA ASN A 368 14.04 -27.17 -19.74
C ASN A 368 13.55 -26.64 -18.37
N PHE A 369 12.50 -25.82 -18.40
CA PHE A 369 11.58 -25.73 -17.27
C PHE A 369 10.91 -27.10 -17.08
N ILE A 370 11.03 -27.70 -15.89
CA ILE A 370 10.30 -28.91 -15.50
C ILE A 370 9.33 -28.51 -14.39
N PRO A 371 8.03 -28.29 -14.68
CA PRO A 371 7.03 -28.14 -13.63
C PRO A 371 6.81 -29.49 -12.94
N LEU A 372 7.21 -29.58 -11.67
CA LEU A 372 6.87 -30.71 -10.80
C LEU A 372 5.42 -30.55 -10.34
N ILE A 373 4.49 -31.18 -11.06
CA ILE A 373 3.07 -31.23 -10.70
C ILE A 373 2.85 -32.38 -9.72
N GLY A 374 2.75 -32.06 -8.43
CA GLY A 374 2.34 -33.00 -7.39
C GLY A 374 0.87 -32.82 -7.03
N ALA A 375 0.03 -33.82 -7.31
CA ALA A 375 -1.31 -33.90 -6.74
C ALA A 375 -1.24 -34.49 -5.32
N VAL A 376 -1.80 -33.79 -4.33
CA VAL A 376 -1.88 -34.27 -2.95
C VAL A 376 -3.33 -34.62 -2.64
N SER A 377 -3.62 -35.91 -2.41
CA SER A 377 -4.93 -36.37 -1.98
C SER A 377 -5.18 -36.05 -0.49
N PRO A 378 -6.42 -35.76 -0.08
CA PRO A 378 -6.75 -35.55 1.33
C PRO A 378 -6.56 -36.85 2.15
N PRO A 379 -6.30 -36.73 3.47
CA PRO A 379 -6.04 -37.88 4.33
C PRO A 379 -7.27 -38.81 4.40
N GLY A 380 -7.13 -40.01 3.84
CA GLY A 380 -8.17 -41.05 3.86
C GLY A 380 -8.31 -41.86 2.55
N SER A 381 -7.79 -41.36 1.42
CA SER A 381 -7.92 -42.07 0.13
C SER A 381 -7.01 -43.32 0.04
N ARG A 382 -7.61 -44.53 0.02
CA ARG A 382 -6.89 -45.79 -0.24
C ARG A 382 -6.58 -46.00 -1.73
N SER A 383 -5.74 -45.15 -2.30
CA SER A 383 -4.99 -45.44 -3.54
C SER A 383 -3.85 -44.44 -3.70
N THR A 384 -2.61 -44.92 -3.67
CA THR A 384 -1.41 -44.10 -3.89
C THR A 384 -0.74 -44.56 -5.18
N THR A 385 -1.15 -43.99 -6.31
CA THR A 385 -0.43 -44.14 -7.58
C THR A 385 0.19 -42.79 -7.92
N ALA A 386 1.49 -42.64 -7.66
CA ALA A 386 2.25 -41.48 -8.09
C ALA A 386 2.39 -41.52 -9.63
N CYS A 387 1.54 -40.79 -10.34
CA CYS A 387 1.60 -40.70 -11.79
C CYS A 387 2.59 -39.60 -12.21
N ALA A 388 3.85 -39.98 -12.44
CA ALA A 388 4.82 -39.09 -13.06
C ALA A 388 4.55 -38.98 -14.56
N ILE A 389 3.86 -37.92 -14.98
CA ILE A 389 3.58 -37.66 -16.40
C ILE A 389 4.82 -37.00 -17.05
N THR A 390 5.74 -37.81 -17.55
CA THR A 390 6.80 -37.35 -18.48
C THR A 390 6.28 -37.31 -19.91
N THR A 391 5.88 -36.14 -20.39
CA THR A 391 5.55 -35.93 -21.81
C THR A 391 6.82 -35.77 -22.66
N SER A 392 7.19 -36.81 -23.41
CA SER A 392 8.30 -36.77 -24.36
C SER A 392 7.85 -36.29 -25.76
N THR A 393 7.42 -35.04 -25.87
CA THR A 393 7.14 -34.38 -27.16
C THR A 393 7.71 -32.96 -27.19
N PRO A 394 8.34 -32.52 -28.30
CA PRO A 394 8.95 -31.21 -28.36
C PRO A 394 7.87 -30.12 -28.48
N LEU A 395 7.71 -29.32 -27.43
CA LEU A 395 6.95 -28.08 -27.52
C LEU A 395 7.61 -27.15 -28.54
N VAL A 396 6.80 -26.62 -29.46
CA VAL A 396 7.21 -25.69 -30.51
C VAL A 396 7.90 -24.47 -29.89
N LYS A 397 9.03 -24.04 -30.47
CA LYS A 397 9.71 -22.79 -30.09
C LYS A 397 8.74 -21.60 -30.24
N VAL A 398 8.19 -21.13 -29.12
CA VAL A 398 7.57 -19.80 -29.05
C VAL A 398 8.69 -18.79 -28.86
N ASN A 399 9.22 -18.27 -29.97
CA ASN A 399 10.14 -17.13 -29.94
C ASN A 399 9.35 -15.87 -29.56
N ILE A 400 9.44 -15.44 -28.31
CA ILE A 400 9.00 -14.09 -27.91
C ILE A 400 10.19 -13.14 -28.09
N TYR A 401 10.21 -12.43 -29.21
CA TYR A 401 11.11 -11.29 -29.37
C TYR A 401 10.66 -10.16 -28.44
N GLY A 402 11.60 -9.65 -27.64
CA GLY A 402 11.30 -8.59 -26.68
C GLY A 402 11.20 -7.22 -27.33
N TYR A 403 10.06 -6.55 -27.12
CA TYR A 403 9.92 -5.10 -27.10
C TYR A 403 8.72 -4.76 -26.22
N LEU A 404 8.96 -4.12 -25.06
CA LEU A 404 8.05 -3.26 -24.28
C LEU A 404 8.65 -2.99 -22.88
N TRP A 405 9.61 -2.09 -22.82
CA TRP A 405 9.79 -1.24 -21.63
C TRP A 405 8.81 -0.06 -21.75
N LYS A 406 8.30 0.45 -20.61
CA LYS A 406 7.24 1.48 -20.49
C LYS A 406 5.81 1.06 -20.94
N LYS A 407 5.19 0.17 -20.16
CA LYS A 407 3.92 0.43 -19.41
C LYS A 407 3.52 -0.83 -18.66
N GLU A 408 2.94 -0.67 -17.47
CA GLU A 408 2.43 -1.79 -16.68
C GLU A 408 1.24 -2.43 -17.39
N VAL A 409 1.47 -3.60 -17.99
CA VAL A 409 0.40 -4.47 -18.51
C VAL A 409 0.18 -5.59 -17.49
N ASN A 410 -1.04 -5.67 -16.98
CA ASN A 410 -1.46 -6.62 -15.96
C ASN A 410 -1.04 -8.07 -16.27
N TYR A 411 -0.45 -8.75 -15.29
CA TYR A 411 -0.23 -10.21 -15.29
C TYR A 411 -1.53 -11.03 -15.47
N ILE A 412 -2.69 -10.38 -15.32
CA ILE A 412 -4.04 -10.93 -15.49
C ILE A 412 -4.30 -11.46 -16.91
N LEU A 413 -3.59 -11.00 -17.95
CA LEU A 413 -3.80 -11.47 -19.34
C LEU A 413 -2.95 -12.68 -19.76
N LEU A 414 -1.87 -13.01 -19.03
CA LEU A 414 -1.03 -14.17 -19.36
C LEU A 414 -1.53 -15.47 -18.70
N LEU A 415 -2.09 -15.40 -17.48
CA LEU A 415 -2.67 -16.57 -16.80
C LEU A 415 -3.79 -17.28 -17.61
N PRO A 416 -4.78 -16.58 -18.19
CA PRO A 416 -5.88 -17.21 -18.94
C PRO A 416 -5.42 -18.01 -20.16
N LEU A 417 -4.34 -17.58 -20.82
CA LEU A 417 -3.77 -18.27 -21.98
C LEU A 417 -3.07 -19.58 -21.58
N CYS A 418 -2.31 -19.58 -20.48
CA CYS A 418 -1.75 -20.81 -19.92
C CYS A 418 -2.84 -21.76 -19.41
N ILE A 419 -3.88 -21.24 -18.73
CA ILE A 419 -4.98 -22.05 -18.19
C ILE A 419 -5.84 -22.65 -19.31
N SER A 420 -6.21 -21.88 -20.34
CA SER A 420 -6.92 -22.40 -21.52
C SER A 420 -6.12 -23.48 -22.25
N SER A 421 -4.79 -23.32 -22.34
CA SER A 421 -3.91 -24.33 -22.95
C SER A 421 -3.88 -25.63 -22.13
N LEU A 422 -3.87 -25.54 -20.80
CA LEU A 422 -3.92 -26.71 -19.90
C LEU A 422 -5.27 -27.43 -19.96
N ILE A 423 -6.38 -26.68 -20.01
CA ILE A 423 -7.74 -27.24 -20.15
C ILE A 423 -7.90 -27.99 -21.48
N GLU A 424 -7.39 -27.43 -22.58
CA GLU A 424 -7.44 -28.07 -23.91
C GLU A 424 -6.56 -29.33 -23.98
N VAL A 425 -5.40 -29.35 -23.32
CA VAL A 425 -4.57 -30.56 -23.19
C VAL A 425 -5.28 -31.65 -22.41
N GLN A 426 -5.91 -31.33 -21.27
CA GLN A 426 -6.68 -32.30 -20.48
C GLN A 426 -7.83 -32.89 -21.29
N ARG A 427 -8.60 -32.03 -21.99
CA ARG A 427 -9.76 -32.45 -22.79
C ARG A 427 -9.39 -33.43 -23.92
N ARG A 428 -8.18 -33.30 -24.48
CA ARG A 428 -7.65 -34.22 -25.51
C ARG A 428 -7.19 -35.56 -24.95
N LEU A 429 -6.67 -35.59 -23.72
CA LEU A 429 -6.30 -36.83 -23.05
C LEU A 429 -7.55 -37.68 -22.77
N ASP A 430 -8.61 -37.05 -22.25
CA ASP A 430 -9.86 -37.73 -21.90
C ASP A 430 -10.60 -38.36 -23.11
N HIS A 431 -10.32 -37.89 -24.34
CA HIS A 431 -10.92 -38.42 -25.58
C HIS A 431 -10.12 -39.55 -26.25
N SER A 432 -8.95 -39.92 -25.73
CA SER A 432 -8.01 -40.85 -26.39
C SER A 432 -8.12 -42.33 -25.93
N GLY A 433 -8.96 -42.61 -24.93
CA GLY A 433 -9.10 -43.93 -24.32
C GLY A 433 -10.11 -44.87 -24.99
N ASN A 434 -9.78 -45.43 -26.17
CA ASN A 434 -10.37 -46.70 -26.64
C ASN A 434 -9.52 -47.33 -27.76
N PHE A 435 -8.89 -48.48 -27.48
CA PHE A 435 -8.09 -49.25 -28.44
C PHE A 435 -8.47 -50.73 -28.39
N SER A 436 -8.77 -51.31 -29.55
CA SER A 436 -8.95 -52.76 -29.76
C SER A 436 -8.06 -53.23 -30.92
N PRO A 437 -7.32 -54.35 -30.81
CA PRO A 437 -6.40 -54.85 -31.84
C PRO A 437 -7.00 -56.05 -32.63
N PRO A 438 -6.26 -56.66 -33.58
CA PRO A 438 -5.63 -56.06 -34.75
C PRO A 438 -5.95 -56.84 -36.06
N HIS A 439 -5.80 -56.26 -37.26
CA HIS A 439 -5.68 -57.08 -38.49
C HIS A 439 -4.80 -56.47 -39.60
N ARG A 440 -4.36 -57.37 -40.50
CA ARG A 440 -3.27 -57.23 -41.50
C ARG A 440 -3.53 -56.28 -42.69
N SER A 441 -2.46 -55.58 -43.07
CA SER A 441 -1.95 -55.31 -44.45
C SER A 441 -2.83 -54.61 -45.51
N GLN A 442 -2.34 -53.48 -46.09
CA GLN A 442 -1.56 -53.47 -47.36
C GLN A 442 -1.13 -52.06 -47.85
N LYS A 443 0.07 -52.02 -48.48
CA LYS A 443 0.52 -51.26 -49.66
C LYS A 443 0.12 -49.77 -49.94
N ARG A 444 1.17 -48.92 -49.94
CA ARG A 444 1.81 -48.21 -51.10
C ARG A 444 1.02 -47.17 -51.95
N GLN A 445 1.80 -46.16 -52.40
CA GLN A 445 1.63 -45.26 -53.58
C GLN A 445 0.59 -44.13 -53.46
N THR A 446 0.69 -42.93 -54.05
CA THR A 446 1.73 -41.96 -54.50
C THR A 446 1.02 -40.93 -55.41
N ALA A 447 1.48 -39.68 -55.43
CA ALA A 447 1.35 -38.67 -56.51
C ALA A 447 0.04 -37.85 -56.69
N ASP A 448 0.25 -36.52 -56.65
CA ASP A 448 -0.13 -35.44 -57.61
C ASP A 448 -1.60 -35.08 -57.98
N LEU A 449 -1.98 -33.83 -57.60
CA LEU A 449 -2.57 -32.71 -58.39
C LEU A 449 -3.85 -32.92 -59.29
N PRO A 450 -4.53 -31.84 -59.77
CA PRO A 450 -4.99 -30.59 -59.12
C PRO A 450 -6.46 -30.18 -59.50
N ASN A 451 -6.93 -29.02 -59.01
CA ASN A 451 -8.09 -28.21 -59.48
C ASN A 451 -9.52 -28.84 -59.43
N SER A 452 -10.56 -28.19 -58.91
CA SER A 452 -11.12 -26.94 -59.47
C SER A 452 -12.36 -26.41 -58.69
N ASN A 453 -12.60 -25.09 -58.82
CA ASN A 453 -13.89 -24.35 -58.81
C ASN A 453 -14.85 -24.36 -57.60
N GLY A 454 -15.34 -23.16 -57.25
CA GLY A 454 -16.47 -22.94 -56.34
C GLY A 454 -16.53 -21.53 -55.74
N ASP A 455 -17.04 -20.56 -56.49
CA ASP A 455 -17.24 -19.17 -56.02
C ASP A 455 -18.19 -19.06 -54.81
N TYR A 456 -17.95 -18.10 -53.90
CA TYR A 456 -18.69 -16.83 -53.91
C TYR A 456 -18.12 -15.79 -52.91
N THR A 457 -17.87 -14.60 -53.47
CA THR A 457 -17.80 -13.23 -52.92
C THR A 457 -19.00 -12.88 -52.00
N MET A 458 -19.13 -11.76 -51.25
CA MET A 458 -18.36 -10.57 -50.85
C MET A 458 -19.13 -9.94 -49.65
N GLU A 459 -18.70 -8.96 -48.83
CA GLU A 459 -17.48 -8.15 -48.66
C GLU A 459 -17.48 -7.55 -47.22
N ALA A 460 -16.42 -6.83 -46.81
CA ALA A 460 -16.51 -5.79 -45.77
C ALA A 460 -15.53 -4.64 -46.10
N LYS A 461 -16.04 -3.51 -46.60
CA LYS A 461 -15.21 -2.35 -46.98
C LYS A 461 -14.90 -1.46 -45.78
N SER A 462 -13.61 -1.16 -45.62
CA SER A 462 -13.14 0.00 -44.86
C SER A 462 -13.25 1.28 -45.69
N GLN A 463 -13.28 2.45 -45.04
CA GLN A 463 -12.71 3.65 -45.64
C GLN A 463 -12.21 4.63 -44.57
N THR A 464 -11.29 5.50 -44.99
CA THR A 464 -10.33 6.27 -44.17
C THR A 464 -10.42 7.78 -44.46
N SER A 465 -9.57 8.57 -43.79
CA SER A 465 -9.20 9.99 -44.09
C SER A 465 -10.16 11.08 -43.57
N LYS A 466 -9.76 12.34 -43.31
CA LYS A 466 -8.42 12.97 -43.12
C LYS A 466 -8.60 14.38 -42.46
N GLU A 467 -7.56 14.85 -41.75
CA GLU A 467 -7.07 16.25 -41.57
C GLU A 467 -8.02 17.47 -41.45
N GLY A 468 -7.79 18.34 -40.43
CA GLY A 468 -8.24 19.75 -40.43
C GLY A 468 -8.31 20.44 -39.05
N GLU A 469 -7.32 21.28 -38.71
CA GLU A 469 -7.33 22.26 -37.58
C GLU A 469 -7.75 23.68 -38.08
N PRO A 470 -7.77 24.75 -37.24
CA PRO A 470 -8.39 24.93 -35.91
C PRO A 470 -9.28 26.20 -35.85
N ASN A 471 -10.00 26.47 -34.75
CA ASN A 471 -10.41 27.85 -34.39
C ASN A 471 -10.76 28.03 -32.89
N ASN A 472 -10.63 29.27 -32.42
CA ASN A 472 -10.62 29.67 -30.99
C ASN A 472 -12.04 30.02 -30.44
N PRO A 473 -12.22 30.37 -29.14
CA PRO A 473 -13.41 29.99 -28.37
C PRO A 473 -14.54 31.03 -28.34
N THR A 474 -15.76 30.54 -28.11
CA THR A 474 -16.93 31.36 -27.82
C THR A 474 -17.10 31.57 -26.31
N THR A 475 -17.11 32.83 -25.87
CA THR A 475 -17.52 33.24 -24.53
C THR A 475 -18.99 32.97 -24.27
N TRP A 476 -19.32 32.56 -23.03
CA TRP A 476 -20.70 32.47 -22.54
C TRP A 476 -20.84 33.30 -21.27
N ASP A 477 -21.50 34.45 -21.39
CA ASP A 477 -21.95 35.23 -20.23
C ASP A 477 -23.14 34.52 -19.56
N PHE A 478 -23.07 34.34 -18.24
CA PHE A 478 -24.22 33.95 -17.42
C PHE A 478 -24.45 34.98 -16.31
N THR A 479 -25.42 35.87 -16.55
CA THR A 479 -25.93 36.78 -15.53
C THR A 479 -26.80 36.02 -14.54
N VAL A 480 -26.41 36.01 -13.26
CA VAL A 480 -27.21 35.41 -12.17
C VAL A 480 -27.93 36.52 -11.40
N PRO A 481 -29.25 36.46 -11.19
CA PRO A 481 -29.97 37.43 -10.37
C PRO A 481 -29.58 37.32 -8.88
N ALA A 482 -29.44 38.45 -8.21
CA ALA A 482 -29.13 38.50 -6.79
C ALA A 482 -30.39 38.39 -5.93
N GLU A 483 -30.46 37.41 -5.02
CA GLU A 483 -31.28 37.48 -3.81
C GLU A 483 -30.78 36.50 -2.73
N LEU A 484 -31.05 36.83 -1.46
CA LEU A 484 -30.77 36.04 -0.24
C LEU A 484 -29.31 35.89 0.22
N ALA A 485 -28.77 36.95 0.84
CA ALA A 485 -27.66 36.87 1.79
C ALA A 485 -28.19 36.76 3.25
N PRO A 486 -27.69 35.82 4.08
CA PRO A 486 -28.00 35.78 5.51
C PRO A 486 -27.09 36.74 6.31
N ARG A 487 -27.66 37.37 7.35
CA ARG A 487 -26.94 38.31 8.24
C ARG A 487 -26.20 37.55 9.35
N LEU A 488 -24.96 37.98 9.65
CA LEU A 488 -24.27 37.63 10.89
C LEU A 488 -24.77 38.50 12.06
N PRO A 489 -24.86 37.97 13.29
CA PRO A 489 -25.08 38.76 14.51
C PRO A 489 -23.77 39.40 15.01
N MET A 490 -23.91 40.48 15.79
CA MET A 490 -22.82 41.13 16.54
C MET A 490 -22.51 40.39 17.85
#